data_AF-A0A8D8R0B7-F1
#
_entry.id   AF-A0A8D8R0B7-F1
#
_cell.length_a   1.000
_cell.length_b   1.000
_cell.length_c   1.000
_cell.angle_alpha   90.00
_cell.angle_beta   90.00
_cell.angle_gamma   90.00
#
_symmetry.space_group_name_H-M   'P 1'
#
loop_
_entity.id
_entity.type
_entity.pdbx_description
1 polymer ?
#
loop_
_entity_poly.entity_id
_entity_poly.type
_entity_poly.pdbx_seq_one_letter_code
_entity_poly.pdbx_strand_id
1 'polypeptide(L)'
;MRLKDESRIQASEMKFIRSIVGKTRRDRIRNEEIRRSVDVEKLQDKIERSRLKWYGHMQRMNEERIPKNIFNQQIEGRRRRGRPRMRWRDMIERHTEKRRRPKEGHGRRIIPR
;
A
#
# COMPACT_ATOMS: atom_id res chain seq x y z
N MET A 1 3.67 6.48 2.74
CA MET A 1 3.10 7.16 1.56
C MET A 1 1.98 8.07 2.08
N ARG A 2 1.86 9.31 1.61
CA ARG A 2 0.75 10.17 2.07
C ARG A 2 -0.55 9.69 1.44
N LEU A 3 -1.69 9.93 2.09
CA LEU A 3 -3.01 9.62 1.52
C LEU A 3 -3.22 10.28 0.14
N LYS A 4 -2.68 11.49 -0.06
CA LYS A 4 -2.71 12.18 -1.36
C LYS A 4 -1.94 11.41 -2.44
N ASP A 5 -0.80 10.81 -2.10
CA ASP A 5 -0.01 10.03 -3.04
C ASP A 5 -0.73 8.70 -3.38
N GLU A 6 -1.37 8.06 -2.38
CA GLU A 6 -2.20 6.87 -2.56
C GLU A 6 -3.36 7.14 -3.53
N SER A 7 -4.08 8.25 -3.35
CA SER A 7 -5.18 8.68 -4.23
C SER A 7 -4.72 8.95 -5.67
N ARG A 8 -3.56 9.62 -5.85
CA ARG A 8 -2.99 9.86 -7.18
C ARG A 8 -2.64 8.57 -7.90
N ILE A 9 -2.07 7.59 -7.19
CA ILE A 9 -1.74 6.28 -7.77
C ILE A 9 -2.99 5.55 -8.20
N GLN A 10 -4.03 5.54 -7.36
CA GLN A 10 -5.31 4.94 -7.70
C GLN A 10 -5.95 5.62 -8.91
N ALA A 11 -5.89 6.95 -9.00
CA ALA A 11 -6.45 7.69 -10.12
C ALA A 11 -5.71 7.37 -11.43
N SER A 12 -4.37 7.33 -11.41
CA SER A 12 -3.56 6.96 -12.57
C SER A 12 -3.80 5.51 -13.01
N GLU A 13 -3.82 4.57 -12.05
CA GLU A 13 -4.13 3.16 -12.28
C GLU A 13 -5.51 3.02 -12.94
N MET A 14 -6.55 3.65 -12.36
CA MET A 14 -7.90 3.54 -12.91
C MET A 14 -8.05 4.22 -14.26
N LYS A 15 -7.33 5.31 -14.53
CA LYS A 15 -7.31 5.95 -15.85
C LYS A 15 -6.79 4.98 -16.91
N PHE A 16 -5.69 4.29 -16.60
CA PHE A 16 -5.07 3.30 -17.49
C PHE A 16 -6.00 2.08 -17.72
N ILE A 17 -6.48 1.44 -16.65
CA ILE A 17 -7.33 0.24 -16.77
C ILE A 17 -8.64 0.56 -17.50
N ARG A 18 -9.28 1.68 -17.19
CA ARG A 18 -10.51 2.12 -17.87
C ARG A 18 -10.31 2.33 -19.37
N SER A 19 -9.15 2.87 -19.76
CA SER A 19 -8.78 3.04 -21.16
C SER A 19 -8.67 1.70 -21.89
N ILE A 20 -8.08 0.68 -21.25
CA ILE A 20 -7.93 -0.66 -21.84
C ILE A 20 -9.27 -1.36 -22.01
N VAL A 21 -10.14 -1.28 -21.00
CA VAL A 21 -11.45 -1.96 -21.01
C VAL A 21 -12.50 -1.16 -21.83
N GLY A 22 -12.15 0.03 -22.31
CA GLY A 22 -13.08 0.90 -23.05
C GLY A 22 -14.24 1.43 -22.19
N LYS A 23 -14.01 1.64 -20.88
CA LYS A 23 -15.03 2.15 -19.95
C LYS A 23 -14.73 3.58 -19.55
N THR A 24 -15.76 4.40 -19.46
CA THR A 24 -15.64 5.81 -19.04
C THR A 24 -16.15 6.01 -17.62
N ARG A 25 -16.01 7.23 -17.08
CA ARG A 25 -16.64 7.59 -15.80
C ARG A 25 -18.17 7.70 -15.90
N ARG A 26 -18.73 7.89 -17.11
CA ARG A 26 -20.18 8.00 -17.34
C ARG A 26 -20.92 6.67 -17.13
N ASP A 27 -20.21 5.56 -17.30
CA ASP A 27 -20.75 4.21 -17.12
C ASP A 27 -21.08 3.90 -15.64
N ARG A 28 -20.62 4.74 -14.70
CA ARG A 28 -20.87 4.62 -13.25
C ARG A 28 -20.50 3.25 -12.63
N ILE A 29 -19.69 2.45 -13.32
CA ILE A 29 -19.18 1.17 -12.84
C ILE A 29 -18.15 1.40 -11.71
N ARG A 30 -18.28 0.64 -10.63
CA ARG A 30 -17.36 0.68 -9.48
C ARG A 30 -15.95 0.27 -9.89
N ASN A 31 -14.93 0.90 -9.30
CA ASN A 31 -13.53 0.61 -9.63
C ASN A 31 -13.12 -0.82 -9.25
N GLU A 32 -13.73 -1.39 -8.22
CA GLU A 32 -13.52 -2.77 -7.79
C GLU A 32 -14.00 -3.76 -8.87
N GLU A 33 -15.10 -3.42 -9.55
CA GLU A 33 -15.68 -4.28 -10.59
C GLU A 33 -14.85 -4.27 -11.87
N ILE A 34 -14.34 -3.10 -12.26
CA ILE A 34 -13.41 -2.99 -13.39
C ILE A 34 -12.11 -3.76 -13.12
N ARG A 35 -11.62 -3.75 -11.88
CA ARG A 35 -10.44 -4.56 -11.53
C ARG A 35 -10.73 -6.05 -11.57
N ARG A 36 -11.91 -6.48 -11.11
CA ARG A 36 -12.35 -7.88 -11.20
C ARG A 36 -12.47 -8.35 -12.65
N SER A 37 -12.95 -7.51 -13.57
CA SER A 37 -13.10 -7.90 -14.97
C SER A 37 -11.78 -8.16 -15.70
N VAL A 38 -10.68 -7.58 -15.22
CA VAL A 38 -9.32 -7.79 -15.80
C VAL A 38 -8.42 -8.66 -14.93
N ASP A 39 -8.93 -9.18 -13.81
CA ASP A 39 -8.18 -9.95 -12.79
C ASP A 39 -6.89 -9.25 -12.32
N VAL A 40 -6.96 -7.93 -12.07
CA VAL A 40 -5.82 -7.14 -11.61
C VAL A 40 -6.02 -6.72 -10.14
N GLU A 41 -5.02 -7.03 -9.31
CA GLU A 41 -4.96 -6.51 -7.94
C GLU A 41 -4.73 -4.99 -7.88
N LYS A 42 -5.02 -4.37 -6.74
CA LYS A 42 -4.72 -2.94 -6.57
C LYS A 42 -3.21 -2.71 -6.60
N LEU A 43 -2.76 -1.74 -7.41
CA LEU A 43 -1.36 -1.33 -7.48
C LEU A 43 -0.79 -0.91 -6.12
N GLN A 44 -1.63 -0.31 -5.26
CA GLN A 44 -1.25 0.01 -3.89
C GLN A 44 -0.82 -1.23 -3.11
N ASP A 45 -1.58 -2.33 -3.20
CA ASP A 45 -1.26 -3.58 -2.52
C ASP A 45 0.06 -4.15 -3.04
N LYS A 46 0.33 -4.07 -4.36
CA LYS A 46 1.63 -4.45 -4.95
C LYS A 46 2.78 -3.64 -4.37
N ILE A 47 2.63 -2.32 -4.26
CA ILE A 47 3.65 -1.43 -3.68
C ILE A 47 3.90 -1.77 -2.21
N GLU A 48 2.84 -2.02 -1.43
CA GLU A 48 2.93 -2.46 -0.04
C GLU A 48 3.68 -3.80 0.08
N ARG A 49 3.36 -4.77 -0.79
CA ARG A 49 4.05 -6.07 -0.86
C ARG A 49 5.54 -5.91 -1.14
N SER A 50 5.92 -5.10 -2.13
CA SER A 50 7.33 -4.86 -2.45
C SER A 50 8.09 -4.20 -1.32
N ARG A 51 7.48 -3.23 -0.61
CA ARG A 51 8.07 -2.58 0.57
C ARG A 51 8.35 -3.57 1.69
N LEU A 52 7.39 -4.43 2.00
CA LEU A 52 7.56 -5.44 3.05
C LEU A 52 8.56 -6.53 2.64
N LYS A 53 8.62 -6.90 1.36
CA LYS A 53 9.66 -7.82 0.85
C LYS A 53 11.05 -7.24 1.04
N TRP A 54 11.25 -5.96 0.69
CA TRP A 54 12.52 -5.26 0.91
C TRP A 54 12.85 -5.15 2.40
N TYR A 55 11.87 -4.80 3.25
CA TYR A 55 12.07 -4.76 4.69
C TYR A 55 12.51 -6.12 5.24
N GLY A 56 11.84 -7.21 4.87
CA GLY A 56 12.24 -8.55 5.28
C GLY A 56 13.64 -8.93 4.79
N HIS A 57 14.01 -8.54 3.57
CA HIS A 57 15.38 -8.73 3.08
C HIS A 57 16.41 -7.94 3.90
N MET A 58 16.15 -6.67 4.21
CA MET A 58 16.98 -5.84 5.07
C MET A 58 17.13 -6.42 6.48
N GLN A 59 16.06 -6.97 7.06
CA GLN A 59 16.14 -7.63 8.38
C GLN A 59 17.07 -8.85 8.39
N ARG A 60 17.14 -9.60 7.27
CA ARG A 60 18.05 -10.75 7.10
C ARG A 60 19.49 -10.36 6.74
N MET A 61 19.77 -9.10 6.42
CA MET A 61 21.14 -8.65 6.19
C MET A 61 21.97 -8.66 7.49
N ASN A 62 23.30 -8.74 7.36
CA ASN A 62 24.23 -8.53 8.47
C ASN A 62 24.08 -7.12 9.06
N GLU A 63 24.36 -6.96 10.35
CA GLU A 63 24.17 -5.69 11.07
C GLU A 63 25.11 -4.58 10.61
N GLU A 64 26.30 -4.95 10.12
CA GLU A 64 27.28 -4.04 9.54
C GLU A 64 26.84 -3.44 8.20
N ARG A 65 25.83 -4.04 7.54
CA ARG A 65 25.33 -3.52 6.27
C ARG A 65 24.66 -2.17 6.50
N ILE A 66 25.15 -1.15 5.79
CA ILE A 66 24.69 0.24 5.86
C ILE A 66 23.15 0.37 5.93
N PRO A 67 22.32 -0.32 5.11
CA PRO A 67 20.87 -0.20 5.20
C PRO A 67 20.29 -0.65 6.55
N LYS A 68 20.78 -1.75 7.12
CA LYS A 68 20.31 -2.28 8.41
C LYS A 68 20.82 -1.42 9.56
N ASN A 69 22.10 -1.02 9.49
CA ASN A 69 22.72 -0.13 10.46
C ASN A 69 21.98 1.21 10.58
N ILE A 70 21.81 1.93 9.46
CA ILE A 70 21.10 3.22 9.42
C ILE A 70 19.64 3.07 9.85
N PHE A 71 18.98 1.97 9.45
CA PHE A 71 17.60 1.74 9.86
C PHE A 71 17.48 1.64 11.39
N ASN A 72 18.41 0.95 12.04
CA ASN A 72 18.43 0.72 13.49
C ASN A 72 18.90 1.94 14.29
N GLN A 73 19.70 2.82 13.71
CA GLN A 73 20.14 4.04 14.37
C GLN A 73 18.96 4.98 14.69
N GLN A 74 18.85 5.36 15.97
CA GLN A 74 17.97 6.43 16.42
C GLN A 74 18.73 7.75 16.37
N ILE A 75 18.55 8.50 15.28
CA ILE A 75 19.14 9.85 15.17
C ILE A 75 18.37 10.80 16.08
N GLU A 76 19.05 11.29 17.11
CA GLU A 76 18.54 12.30 18.03
C GLU A 76 18.48 13.69 17.37
N GLY A 77 17.55 14.53 17.82
CA GLY A 77 17.39 15.91 17.35
C GLY A 77 16.10 16.19 16.57
N ARG A 78 15.87 17.47 16.28
CA ARG A 78 14.67 17.94 15.57
C ARG A 78 14.87 17.87 14.07
N ARG A 79 13.82 17.41 13.36
CA ARG A 79 13.84 17.42 11.89
C ARG A 79 13.69 18.83 11.34
N ARG A 80 14.47 19.12 10.30
CA ARG A 80 14.34 20.34 9.52
C ARG A 80 12.94 20.43 8.88
N ARG A 81 12.44 21.66 8.76
CA ARG A 81 11.18 21.95 8.05
C ARG A 81 11.24 21.42 6.62
N GLY A 82 10.08 20.98 6.10
CA GLY A 82 9.95 20.45 4.74
C GLY A 82 10.14 18.94 4.57
N ARG A 83 10.67 18.23 5.57
CA ARG A 83 10.75 16.75 5.51
C ARG A 83 9.36 16.11 5.66
N PRO A 84 9.10 14.97 4.99
CA PRO A 84 7.85 14.23 5.17
C PRO A 84 7.61 13.89 6.65
N ARG A 85 6.37 14.06 7.13
CA ARG A 85 5.99 13.74 8.52
C ARG A 85 6.14 12.25 8.84
N MET A 86 5.77 11.38 7.89
CA MET A 86 5.78 9.93 8.05
C MET A 86 7.15 9.33 7.66
N ARG A 87 7.77 8.61 8.58
CA ARG A 87 9.04 7.89 8.34
C ARG A 87 8.79 6.64 7.52
N TRP A 88 9.88 6.10 6.97
CA TRP A 88 9.83 4.77 6.35
C TRP A 88 9.49 3.68 7.38
N ARG A 89 10.05 3.76 8.59
CA ARG A 89 9.72 2.86 9.72
C ARG A 89 8.22 2.88 10.07
N ASP A 90 7.65 4.05 10.33
CA ASP A 90 6.21 4.23 10.61
C ASP A 90 5.34 3.65 9.49
N MET A 91 5.78 3.80 8.24
CA MET A 91 5.08 3.24 7.09
C MET A 91 5.15 1.71 7.05
N ILE A 92 6.31 1.11 7.36
CA ILE A 92 6.44 -0.36 7.45
C ILE A 92 5.55 -0.89 8.55
N GLU A 93 5.54 -0.25 9.72
CA GLU A 93 4.68 -0.62 10.85
C GLU A 93 3.19 -0.59 10.48
N ARG A 94 2.74 0.48 9.81
CA ARG A 94 1.36 0.56 9.28
C ARG A 94 1.03 -0.58 8.32
N HIS A 95 1.96 -0.94 7.43
CA HIS A 95 1.77 -2.02 6.46
C HIS A 95 1.76 -3.40 7.14
N THR A 96 2.60 -3.62 8.15
CA THR A 96 2.58 -4.86 8.93
C THR A 96 1.29 -4.99 9.74
N GLU A 97 0.82 -3.90 10.35
CA GLU A 97 -0.42 -3.88 11.12
C GLU A 97 -1.64 -4.14 10.25
N LYS A 98 -1.72 -3.48 9.07
CA LYS A 98 -2.77 -3.72 8.07
C LYS A 98 -2.87 -5.19 7.66
N ARG A 99 -1.76 -5.93 7.64
CA ARG A 99 -1.74 -7.37 7.31
C ARG A 99 -2.07 -8.28 8.49
N ARG A 100 -1.75 -7.86 9.72
CA ARG A 100 -2.08 -8.62 10.94
C ARG A 100 -3.56 -8.60 11.23
N ARG A 101 -4.26 -7.50 10.89
CA ARG A 101 -5.70 -7.42 11.04
C ARG A 101 -6.39 -8.50 10.19
N PRO A 102 -7.30 -9.30 10.79
CA PRO A 102 -8.10 -10.24 10.02
C PRO A 102 -8.85 -9.45 8.94
N LYS A 103 -8.79 -9.92 7.69
CA LYS A 103 -9.66 -9.36 6.66
C LYS A 103 -11.08 -9.70 7.09
N GLU A 104 -11.87 -8.70 7.49
CA GLU A 104 -13.30 -8.89 7.74
C GLU A 104 -13.89 -9.58 6.50
N GLY A 105 -14.20 -10.87 6.68
CA GLY A 105 -14.88 -11.65 5.68
C GLY A 105 -16.21 -10.96 5.41
N HIS A 106 -16.52 -10.75 4.14
CA HIS A 106 -17.87 -10.42 3.73
C HIS A 106 -18.74 -11.64 4.01
N GLY A 107 -19.13 -11.81 5.28
CA GLY A 107 -20.07 -12.82 5.71
C GLY A 107 -21.39 -12.55 5.02
N ARG A 108 -21.80 -13.45 4.13
CA ARG A 108 -23.18 -13.58 3.71
C ARG A 108 -24.01 -13.65 5.00
N ARG A 109 -24.84 -12.65 5.27
CA ARG A 109 -25.89 -12.78 6.28
C ARG A 109 -26.79 -13.91 5.82
N ILE A 110 -26.64 -15.08 6.42
CA ILE A 110 -27.68 -16.10 6.36
C ILE A 110 -28.78 -15.59 7.28
N ILE A 111 -29.89 -15.16 6.71
CA ILE A 111 -31.11 -14.85 7.44
C ILE A 111 -31.73 -16.21 7.80
N PRO A 112 -31.92 -16.55 9.08
CA PRO A 112 -32.59 -17.80 9.43
C PRO A 112 -34.07 -17.73 9.04
N ARG A 113 -34.58 -18.87 8.58
CA ARG A 113 -35.97 -19.08 8.18
C ARG A 113 -36.85 -19.33 9.39
#